data_AF-A0A316UYZ2-F1
#
_entry.id   AF-A0A316UYZ2-F1
#
_cell.length_a   1.000
_cell.length_b   1.000
_cell.length_c   1.000
_cell.angle_alpha   90.00
_cell.angle_beta   90.00
_cell.angle_gamma   90.00
#
_symmetry.space_group_name_H-M   'P 1'
#
loop_
_entity.id
_entity.type
_entity.pdbx_description
1 polymer ?
#
loop_
_entity_poly.entity_id
_entity_poly.type
_entity_poly.pdbx_seq_one_letter_code
_entity_poly.pdbx_strand_id
1 'polypeptide(L)'
;METHTFPFLSSSGGDTLHLSLLHNVRNVSTILSSLRSGKPDPSFPSSITAEDLSSYAFLDASLVVSRKQVVNAAVQAIMARERGEMKTRAWSTEVMWVLWPGGNISDSLKNVGLSATSSSLVVVRLCSSSSSEHSRERVLEQLTTLVEGDLDPKGLDALGISDSSHSDAVTDWEKVKRIHRLVPPPAPADGAAEEGEMEWIRRVVESTTGIKAVAG
;
A
#
# COMPACT_ATOMS: atom_id res chain seq x y z
N MET A 1 7.94 4.11 -10.64
CA MET A 1 7.98 4.63 -9.26
C MET A 1 7.54 6.08 -9.24
N GLU A 2 6.60 6.39 -8.38
CA GLU A 2 6.04 7.73 -8.14
C GLU A 2 6.61 8.28 -6.83
N THR A 3 6.65 9.61 -6.71
CA THR A 3 7.19 10.28 -5.52
C THR A 3 6.24 11.38 -5.08
N HIS A 4 5.88 11.40 -3.79
CA HIS A 4 5.07 12.44 -3.16
C HIS A 4 5.83 13.04 -1.98
N THR A 5 6.01 14.35 -1.96
CA THR A 5 6.69 15.05 -0.86
C THR A 5 5.68 15.82 -0.01
N PHE A 6 5.83 15.69 1.30
CA PHE A 6 4.96 16.29 2.30
C PHE A 6 5.78 17.17 3.25
N PRO A 7 5.99 18.44 2.89
CA PRO A 7 6.88 19.34 3.63
C PRO A 7 6.40 19.65 5.06
N PHE A 8 5.11 19.48 5.36
CA PHE A 8 4.51 19.87 6.64
C PHE A 8 4.09 18.68 7.52
N LEU A 9 4.30 17.43 7.08
CA LEU A 9 3.82 16.27 7.83
C LEU A 9 4.77 15.85 8.96
N SER A 10 6.08 16.05 8.81
CA SER A 10 7.07 15.69 9.83
C SER A 10 7.75 16.90 10.42
N SER A 11 8.07 16.81 11.72
CA SER A 11 8.82 17.86 12.42
C SER A 11 10.26 18.02 11.91
N SER A 12 10.74 17.05 11.12
CA SER A 12 12.12 16.96 10.62
C SER A 12 12.37 17.60 9.24
N GLY A 13 11.41 18.34 8.69
CA GLY A 13 11.65 19.10 7.44
C GLY A 13 11.29 18.37 6.15
N GLY A 14 10.25 17.53 6.18
CA GLY A 14 9.59 16.99 4.99
C GLY A 14 9.78 15.49 4.81
N ASP A 15 8.67 14.77 4.76
CA ASP A 15 8.63 13.34 4.48
C ASP A 15 8.34 13.11 2.99
N THR A 16 9.04 12.18 2.36
CA THR A 16 8.86 11.80 0.96
C THR A 16 8.43 10.35 0.87
N LEU A 17 7.28 10.12 0.23
CA LEU A 17 6.77 8.79 -0.08
C LEU A 17 7.15 8.39 -1.50
N HIS A 18 7.77 7.23 -1.65
CA HIS A 18 7.94 6.57 -2.93
C HIS A 18 6.98 5.40 -3.05
N LEU A 19 6.27 5.34 -4.18
CA LEU A 19 5.23 4.35 -4.46
C LEU A 19 5.58 3.60 -5.74
N SER A 20 5.50 2.27 -5.70
CA SER A 20 5.73 1.42 -6.86
C SER A 20 4.71 0.29 -6.91
N LEU A 21 4.20 0.03 -8.11
CA LEU A 21 3.42 -1.17 -8.40
C LEU A 21 4.31 -2.14 -9.17
N LEU A 22 4.35 -3.39 -8.72
CA LEU A 22 5.07 -4.47 -9.38
C LEU A 22 4.12 -5.61 -9.71
N HIS A 23 4.33 -6.20 -10.88
CA HIS A 23 3.63 -7.37 -11.40
C HIS A 23 4.57 -8.56 -11.48
N ASN A 24 3.97 -9.75 -11.64
CA ASN A 24 4.70 -10.99 -11.91
C ASN A 24 5.84 -11.24 -10.92
N VAL A 25 5.58 -10.98 -9.64
CA VAL A 25 6.59 -11.06 -8.57
C VAL A 25 6.88 -12.52 -8.24
N ARG A 26 8.17 -12.87 -8.20
CA ARG A 26 8.65 -14.26 -8.14
C ARG A 26 9.21 -14.66 -6.78
N ASN A 27 9.63 -13.70 -5.97
CA ASN A 27 10.31 -13.93 -4.70
C ASN A 27 9.46 -13.54 -3.46
N VAL A 28 8.12 -13.54 -3.58
CA VAL A 28 7.22 -13.15 -2.48
C VAL A 28 7.40 -14.02 -1.23
N SER A 29 7.63 -15.32 -1.39
CA SER A 29 7.88 -16.23 -0.26
C SER A 29 9.14 -15.86 0.53
N THR A 30 10.21 -15.45 -0.16
CA THR A 30 11.47 -14.98 0.43
C THR A 30 11.30 -13.65 1.17
N ILE A 31 10.55 -12.71 0.59
CA ILE A 31 10.22 -11.45 1.26
C ILE A 31 9.41 -11.74 2.53
N LEU A 32 8.42 -12.62 2.44
CA LEU A 32 7.59 -13.02 3.58
C LEU A 32 8.35 -13.73 4.69
N SER A 33 9.26 -14.66 4.37
CA SER A 33 10.10 -15.32 5.37
C SER A 33 10.98 -14.31 6.10
N SER A 34 11.53 -13.34 5.36
CA SER A 34 12.37 -12.29 5.91
C SER A 34 11.62 -11.35 6.84
N LEU A 35 10.42 -10.90 6.42
CA LEU A 35 9.56 -10.05 7.25
C LEU A 35 9.10 -10.74 8.53
N ARG A 36 8.80 -12.05 8.46
CA ARG A 36 8.37 -12.83 9.64
C ARG A 36 9.50 -13.15 10.60
N SER A 37 10.69 -13.45 10.07
CA SER A 37 11.87 -13.75 10.89
C SER A 37 12.55 -12.49 11.44
N GLY A 38 12.26 -11.32 10.85
CA GLY A 38 12.91 -10.05 11.17
C GLY A 38 14.38 -10.01 10.71
N LYS A 39 14.78 -10.91 9.81
CA LYS A 39 16.14 -11.02 9.28
C LYS A 39 16.08 -11.17 7.76
N PRO A 40 16.99 -10.53 7.01
CA PRO A 40 17.08 -10.76 5.57
C PRO A 40 17.35 -12.25 5.27
N ASP A 41 16.62 -12.79 4.31
CA ASP A 41 16.91 -14.12 3.77
C ASP A 41 18.33 -14.15 3.16
N PRO A 42 19.08 -15.25 3.31
CA PRO A 42 20.41 -15.41 2.71
C PRO A 42 20.46 -15.20 1.19
N SER A 43 19.33 -15.32 0.48
CA SER A 43 19.28 -15.03 -0.96
C SER A 43 19.40 -13.54 -1.29
N PHE A 44 19.10 -12.64 -0.34
CA PHE A 44 19.27 -11.22 -0.57
C PHE A 44 20.75 -10.83 -0.53
N PRO A 45 21.17 -9.83 -1.33
CA PRO A 45 22.50 -9.28 -1.21
C PRO A 45 22.77 -8.76 0.19
N SER A 46 24.03 -8.86 0.63
CA SER A 46 24.46 -8.42 1.97
C SER A 46 24.32 -6.91 2.22
N SER A 47 23.98 -6.13 1.19
CA SER A 47 23.59 -4.72 1.31
C SER A 47 22.18 -4.52 1.89
N ILE A 48 21.32 -5.54 1.86
CA ILE A 48 19.96 -5.47 2.41
C ILE A 48 19.98 -5.82 3.90
N THR A 49 19.50 -4.88 4.72
CA THR A 49 19.41 -5.05 6.17
C THR A 49 17.98 -5.34 6.64
N ALA A 50 17.83 -5.75 7.90
CA ALA A 50 16.52 -5.90 8.53
C ALA A 50 15.78 -4.54 8.62
N GLU A 51 16.53 -3.45 8.81
CA GLU A 51 15.98 -2.10 8.88
C GLU A 51 15.41 -1.68 7.52
N ASP A 52 16.11 -1.98 6.42
CA ASP A 52 15.61 -1.75 5.07
C ASP A 52 14.27 -2.44 4.85
N LEU A 53 14.17 -3.74 5.15
CA LEU A 53 12.93 -4.51 5.01
C LEU A 53 11.77 -3.91 5.84
N SER A 54 12.03 -3.50 7.07
CA SER A 54 11.02 -2.87 7.93
C SER A 54 10.61 -1.47 7.47
N SER A 55 11.48 -0.81 6.69
CA SER A 55 11.28 0.51 6.12
C SER A 55 10.43 0.50 4.85
N TYR A 56 10.02 -0.67 4.35
CA TYR A 56 9.06 -0.79 3.25
C TYR A 56 7.73 -1.36 3.75
N ALA A 57 6.63 -0.80 3.29
CA ALA A 57 5.31 -1.44 3.39
C ALA A 57 5.04 -2.20 2.09
N PHE A 58 4.97 -3.53 2.20
CA PHE A 58 4.62 -4.41 1.09
C PHE A 58 3.14 -4.78 1.17
N LEU A 59 2.35 -4.25 0.24
CA LEU A 59 0.91 -4.41 0.21
C LEU A 59 0.50 -5.36 -0.93
N ASP A 60 -0.43 -6.26 -0.66
CA ASP A 60 -1.08 -7.06 -1.72
C ASP A 60 -1.94 -6.13 -2.59
N ALA A 61 -1.57 -6.00 -3.86
CA ALA A 61 -2.22 -5.07 -4.78
C ALA A 61 -3.68 -5.45 -5.07
N SER A 62 -4.08 -6.71 -4.82
CA SER A 62 -5.46 -7.18 -5.00
C SER A 62 -6.49 -6.45 -4.11
N LEU A 63 -6.06 -5.83 -3.01
CA LEU A 63 -6.94 -5.09 -2.10
C LEU A 63 -6.90 -3.58 -2.29
N VAL A 64 -6.05 -3.10 -3.18
CA VAL A 64 -5.87 -1.67 -3.40
C VAL A 64 -6.76 -1.24 -4.57
N VAL A 65 -7.69 -0.32 -4.29
CA VAL A 65 -8.62 0.20 -5.31
C VAL A 65 -8.09 1.45 -5.99
N SER A 66 -7.16 2.18 -5.37
CA SER A 66 -6.62 3.41 -5.95
C SER A 66 -5.32 3.89 -5.30
N ARG A 67 -4.59 4.74 -6.02
CA ARG A 67 -3.49 5.55 -5.47
C ARG A 67 -3.93 6.37 -4.25
N LYS A 68 -5.10 7.02 -4.32
CA LYS A 68 -5.61 7.89 -3.25
C LYS A 68 -5.75 7.13 -1.95
N GLN A 69 -6.26 5.90 -2.01
CA GLN A 69 -6.39 5.01 -0.85
C GLN A 69 -5.02 4.79 -0.17
N VAL A 70 -3.99 4.44 -0.95
CA VAL A 70 -2.64 4.17 -0.43
C VAL A 70 -2.00 5.44 0.15
N VAL A 71 -2.08 6.56 -0.57
CA VAL A 71 -1.51 7.84 -0.12
C VAL A 71 -2.19 8.29 1.18
N ASN A 72 -3.52 8.23 1.25
CA ASN A 72 -4.25 8.58 2.48
C ASN A 72 -3.84 7.70 3.66
N ALA A 73 -3.71 6.38 3.45
CA ALA A 73 -3.29 5.47 4.49
C ALA A 73 -1.85 5.75 4.97
N ALA A 74 -0.93 6.03 4.04
CA ALA A 74 0.44 6.38 4.37
C ALA A 74 0.54 7.71 5.13
N VAL A 75 -0.21 8.73 4.70
CA VAL A 75 -0.28 10.03 5.39
C VAL A 75 -0.83 9.85 6.81
N GLN A 76 -1.91 9.09 7.00
CA GLN A 76 -2.45 8.81 8.33
C GLN A 76 -1.45 8.07 9.22
N ALA A 77 -0.74 7.08 8.68
CA ALA A 77 0.30 6.36 9.41
C ALA A 77 1.46 7.30 9.84
N ILE A 78 1.89 8.20 8.96
CA ILE A 78 2.90 9.22 9.30
C ILE A 78 2.38 10.12 10.41
N MET A 79 1.16 10.65 10.28
CA MET A 79 0.59 11.52 11.30
C MET A 79 0.43 10.83 12.66
N ALA A 80 0.02 9.55 12.67
CA ALA A 80 -0.05 8.75 13.89
C ALA A 80 1.34 8.51 14.51
N ARG A 81 2.38 8.33 13.68
CA ARG A 81 3.78 8.25 14.14
C ARG A 81 4.22 9.54 14.83
N GLU A 82 4.00 10.69 14.20
CA GLU A 82 4.41 11.99 14.74
C GLU A 82 3.64 12.34 16.03
N ARG A 83 2.39 11.89 16.16
CA ARG A 83 1.60 12.06 17.40
C ARG A 83 1.89 11.01 18.49
N GLY A 84 2.65 9.96 18.18
CA GLY A 84 2.86 8.83 19.10
C GLY A 84 1.60 7.99 19.34
N GLU A 85 0.64 8.02 18.40
CA GLU A 85 -0.67 7.38 18.48
C GLU A 85 -0.76 6.09 17.64
N MET A 86 0.36 5.63 17.07
CA MET A 86 0.40 4.41 16.26
C MET A 86 -0.15 3.21 17.04
N LYS A 87 -1.04 2.46 16.39
CA LYS A 87 -1.57 1.21 16.96
C LYS A 87 -0.58 0.05 16.81
N THR A 88 0.30 0.13 15.82
CA THR A 88 1.32 -0.86 15.49
C THR A 88 2.74 -0.38 15.86
N ARG A 89 3.73 -1.27 15.72
CA ARG A 89 5.12 -0.98 16.12
C ARG A 89 5.93 -0.22 15.07
N ALA A 90 5.51 -0.28 13.81
CA ALA A 90 6.23 0.30 12.68
C ALA A 90 5.26 1.02 11.75
N TRP A 91 5.72 2.11 11.12
CA TRP A 91 4.88 2.88 10.20
C TRP A 91 4.38 2.00 9.03
N SER A 92 5.19 1.05 8.55
CA SER A 92 4.85 0.15 7.45
C SER A 92 3.67 -0.77 7.79
N THR A 93 3.65 -1.30 9.02
CA THR A 93 2.50 -2.08 9.54
C THR A 93 1.31 -1.20 9.87
N GLU A 94 1.54 0.08 10.20
CA GLU A 94 0.48 1.06 10.43
C GLU A 94 -0.28 1.35 9.14
N VAL A 95 0.41 1.48 8.00
CA VAL A 95 -0.25 1.63 6.67
C VAL A 95 -1.20 0.47 6.41
N MET A 96 -0.75 -0.77 6.65
CA MET A 96 -1.59 -1.96 6.48
C MET A 96 -2.81 -1.92 7.42
N TRP A 97 -2.59 -1.48 8.67
CA TRP A 97 -3.68 -1.33 9.64
C TRP A 97 -4.70 -0.28 9.20
N VAL A 98 -4.27 0.87 8.68
CA VAL A 98 -5.17 1.93 8.19
C VAL A 98 -6.00 1.47 6.99
N LEU A 99 -5.40 0.71 6.06
CA LEU A 99 -6.08 0.17 4.88
C LEU A 99 -7.15 -0.88 5.22
N TRP A 100 -6.95 -1.63 6.29
CA TRP A 100 -7.89 -2.66 6.72
C TRP A 100 -9.16 -2.02 7.33
N PRO A 101 -10.39 -2.42 6.97
CA PRO A 101 -11.59 -1.85 7.59
C PRO A 101 -11.81 -2.29 9.04
N GLY A 102 -11.23 -3.42 9.47
CA GLY A 102 -11.39 -3.93 10.83
C GLY A 102 -10.39 -3.35 11.85
N GLY A 103 -10.61 -3.62 13.14
CA GLY A 103 -9.74 -3.16 14.23
C GLY A 103 -8.54 -4.07 14.54
N ASN A 104 -8.56 -5.33 14.10
CA ASN A 104 -7.54 -6.32 14.45
C ASN A 104 -6.26 -6.17 13.61
N ILE A 105 -5.15 -5.89 14.29
CA ILE A 105 -3.81 -5.74 13.68
C ILE A 105 -3.34 -7.03 12.99
N SER A 106 -3.60 -8.20 13.60
CA SER A 106 -3.18 -9.47 12.98
C SER A 106 -3.92 -9.72 11.67
N ASP A 107 -5.19 -9.32 11.60
CA ASP A 107 -5.99 -9.49 10.39
C ASP A 107 -5.58 -8.47 9.32
N SER A 108 -5.20 -7.24 9.69
CA SER A 108 -4.70 -6.27 8.72
C SER A 108 -3.42 -6.76 8.06
N LEU A 109 -2.47 -7.29 8.83
CA LEU A 109 -1.21 -7.85 8.30
C LEU A 109 -1.45 -9.05 7.37
N LYS A 110 -2.40 -9.93 7.72
CA LYS A 110 -2.70 -11.13 6.92
C LYS A 110 -3.43 -10.83 5.62
N ASN A 111 -4.36 -9.87 5.63
CA ASN A 111 -5.21 -9.60 4.48
C ASN A 111 -4.60 -8.55 3.55
N VAL A 112 -4.05 -7.46 4.10
CA VAL A 112 -3.48 -6.34 3.34
C VAL A 112 -2.00 -6.54 3.03
N GLY A 113 -1.27 -7.24 3.91
CA GLY A 113 0.11 -7.62 3.64
C GLY A 113 0.22 -8.73 2.60
N LEU A 114 1.46 -9.12 2.29
CA LEU A 114 1.74 -10.17 1.30
C LEU A 114 1.20 -11.55 1.73
N SER A 115 0.73 -12.31 0.75
CA SER A 115 0.42 -13.74 0.85
C SER A 115 1.40 -14.52 -0.03
N ALA A 116 1.57 -15.83 0.24
CA ALA A 116 2.35 -16.72 -0.62
C ALA A 116 1.81 -16.78 -2.06
N THR A 117 0.55 -16.37 -2.27
CA THR A 117 -0.13 -16.34 -3.56
C THR A 117 -0.13 -14.96 -4.23
N SER A 118 0.44 -13.93 -3.60
CA SER A 118 0.44 -12.58 -4.16
C SER A 118 1.37 -12.54 -5.39
N SER A 119 0.85 -12.13 -6.54
CA SER A 119 1.60 -12.00 -7.80
C SER A 119 1.89 -10.54 -8.18
N SER A 120 1.09 -9.61 -7.63
CA SER A 120 1.27 -8.17 -7.80
C SER A 120 1.26 -7.49 -6.43
N LEU A 121 2.12 -6.49 -6.25
CA LEU A 121 2.28 -5.81 -4.97
C LEU A 121 2.50 -4.32 -5.15
N VAL A 122 1.98 -3.56 -4.19
CA VAL A 122 2.26 -2.14 -4.04
C VAL A 122 3.30 -1.98 -2.94
N VAL A 123 4.43 -1.36 -3.27
CA VAL A 123 5.46 -1.00 -2.28
C VAL A 123 5.37 0.47 -1.96
N VAL A 124 5.35 0.78 -0.67
CA VAL A 124 5.44 2.14 -0.14
C VAL A 124 6.74 2.27 0.66
N ARG A 125 7.53 3.30 0.34
CA ARG A 125 8.74 3.66 1.10
C ARG A 125 8.62 5.09 1.60
N LEU A 126 8.82 5.29 2.91
CA LEU A 126 8.81 6.60 3.55
C LEU A 126 10.22 7.05 3.87
N CYS A 127 10.68 8.11 3.23
CA CYS A 127 11.99 8.71 3.42
C CYS A 127 11.86 10.06 4.13
N SER A 128 12.57 10.27 5.23
CA SER A 128 12.66 11.59 5.87
C SER A 128 13.80 12.40 5.26
N SER A 129 13.63 13.72 5.11
CA SER A 129 14.52 14.60 4.31
C SER A 129 15.97 14.74 4.80
N SER A 130 16.34 14.12 5.92
CA SER A 130 17.64 14.32 6.58
C SER A 130 18.81 13.54 5.98
N SER A 131 18.66 12.82 4.86
CA SER A 131 19.78 12.07 4.25
C SER A 131 19.67 11.90 2.73
N SER A 132 20.80 12.14 2.05
CA SER A 132 21.01 11.92 0.60
C SER A 132 20.89 10.46 0.16
N GLU A 133 20.93 9.52 1.10
CA GLU A 133 20.72 8.08 0.86
C GLU A 133 19.29 7.76 0.40
N HIS A 134 18.37 8.72 0.52
CA HIS A 134 16.96 8.57 0.18
C HIS A 134 16.58 9.12 -1.20
N SER A 135 17.54 9.25 -2.13
CA SER A 135 17.22 9.65 -3.50
C SER A 135 16.29 8.62 -4.15
N ARG A 136 15.44 9.08 -5.08
CA ARG A 136 14.53 8.23 -5.84
C ARG A 136 15.28 7.09 -6.53
N GLU A 137 16.44 7.36 -7.08
CA GLU A 137 17.25 6.40 -7.82
C GLU A 137 17.77 5.29 -6.90
N ARG A 138 18.26 5.65 -5.71
CA ARG A 138 18.71 4.69 -4.69
C ARG A 138 17.58 3.82 -4.17
N VAL A 139 16.44 4.42 -3.86
CA VAL A 139 15.25 3.69 -3.42
C VAL A 139 14.78 2.72 -4.50
N LEU A 140 14.83 3.12 -5.77
CA LEU A 140 14.46 2.26 -6.88
C LEU A 140 15.44 1.09 -7.05
N GLU A 141 16.75 1.36 -6.99
CA GLU A 141 17.80 0.33 -7.08
C GLU A 141 17.65 -0.71 -5.96
N GLN A 142 17.46 -0.25 -4.72
CA GLN A 142 17.20 -1.11 -3.57
C GLN A 142 15.91 -1.92 -3.76
N LEU A 143 14.82 -1.28 -4.20
CA LEU A 143 13.55 -1.96 -4.45
C LEU A 143 13.68 -3.07 -5.49
N THR A 144 14.37 -2.82 -6.61
CA THR A 144 14.61 -3.83 -7.66
C THR A 144 15.53 -4.96 -7.20
N THR A 145 16.34 -4.72 -6.17
CA THR A 145 17.17 -5.75 -5.52
C THR A 145 16.34 -6.61 -4.57
N LEU A 146 15.37 -6.00 -3.89
CA LEU A 146 14.49 -6.67 -2.93
C LEU A 146 13.37 -7.47 -3.60
N VAL A 147 12.82 -6.97 -4.70
CA VAL A 147 11.63 -7.54 -5.34
C VAL A 147 11.95 -7.96 -6.76
N GLU A 148 11.88 -9.27 -7.01
CA GLU A 148 12.02 -9.85 -8.34
C GLU A 148 10.67 -9.79 -9.06
N GLY A 149 10.40 -8.68 -9.74
CA GLY A 149 9.16 -8.46 -10.49
C GLY A 149 9.28 -7.34 -11.51
N ASP A 150 8.21 -7.15 -12.28
CA ASP A 150 8.13 -6.21 -13.38
C ASP A 150 7.45 -4.91 -12.89
N LEU A 151 8.15 -3.77 -12.94
CA LEU A 151 7.59 -2.47 -12.55
C LEU A 151 6.52 -2.02 -13.55
N ASP A 152 5.35 -1.62 -13.04
CA ASP A 152 4.29 -1.09 -13.89
C ASP A 152 4.66 0.31 -14.46
N PRO A 153 4.60 0.51 -15.79
CA PRO A 153 4.95 1.79 -16.41
C PRO A 153 3.95 2.92 -16.13
N LYS A 154 2.67 2.58 -15.89
CA LYS A 154 1.61 3.50 -15.46
C LYS A 154 1.62 3.72 -13.94
N GLY A 155 2.40 2.93 -13.20
CA GLY A 155 2.49 3.05 -11.74
C GLY A 155 1.18 2.70 -11.05
N LEU A 156 0.81 3.48 -10.03
CA LEU A 156 -0.42 3.25 -9.27
C LEU A 156 -1.68 3.72 -10.02
N ASP A 157 -1.56 4.38 -11.17
CA ASP A 157 -2.72 4.68 -12.03
C ASP A 157 -3.32 3.42 -12.67
N ALA A 158 -2.56 2.31 -12.73
CA ALA A 158 -3.07 1.01 -13.17
C ALA A 158 -4.09 0.40 -12.17
N LEU A 159 -4.16 0.90 -10.94
CA LEU A 159 -5.03 0.37 -9.89
C LEU A 159 -6.50 0.76 -10.08
N GLY A 160 -7.39 -0.19 -9.81
CA GLY A 160 -8.83 0.02 -9.88
C GLY A 160 -9.35 0.27 -11.30
N ILE A 161 -8.57 -0.11 -12.33
CA ILE A 161 -9.06 -0.17 -13.71
C ILE A 161 -9.82 -1.49 -13.89
N SER A 162 -11.09 -1.40 -14.28
CA SER A 162 -11.99 -2.54 -14.51
C SER A 162 -12.24 -2.83 -15.99
N ASP A 163 -11.60 -2.09 -16.90
CA ASP A 163 -11.85 -2.23 -18.33
C ASP A 163 -11.41 -3.63 -18.80
N SER A 164 -12.40 -4.42 -19.25
CA SER A 164 -12.28 -5.79 -19.79
C SER A 164 -11.25 -5.93 -20.93
N SER A 165 -10.76 -4.81 -21.45
CA SER A 165 -9.73 -4.74 -22.47
C SER A 165 -8.30 -4.96 -21.93
N HIS A 166 -8.09 -4.89 -20.61
CA HIS A 166 -6.78 -5.07 -19.98
C HIS A 166 -6.74 -6.38 -19.19
N SER A 167 -5.85 -7.30 -19.58
CA SER A 167 -5.52 -8.52 -18.83
C SER A 167 -4.88 -8.27 -17.47
N ASP A 168 -4.55 -7.00 -17.19
CA ASP A 168 -3.72 -6.56 -16.07
C ASP A 168 -4.57 -6.04 -14.90
N ALA A 169 -5.83 -6.46 -14.79
CA ALA A 169 -6.69 -6.10 -13.67
C ALA A 169 -6.08 -6.59 -12.36
N VAL A 170 -5.51 -5.67 -11.59
CA VAL A 170 -4.74 -5.95 -10.38
C VAL A 170 -5.65 -6.15 -9.17
N THR A 171 -6.73 -5.37 -9.11
CA THR A 171 -7.65 -5.30 -7.97
C THR A 171 -8.70 -6.41 -8.04
N ASP A 172 -8.81 -7.20 -6.97
CA ASP A 172 -9.86 -8.21 -6.81
C ASP A 172 -11.09 -7.58 -6.15
N TRP A 173 -12.03 -7.13 -7.00
CA TRP A 173 -13.25 -6.46 -6.56
C TRP A 173 -14.15 -7.33 -5.67
N GLU A 174 -14.15 -8.66 -5.87
CA GLU A 174 -14.92 -9.58 -5.03
C GLU A 174 -14.31 -9.69 -3.63
N LYS A 175 -12.98 -9.73 -3.54
CA LYS A 175 -12.25 -9.70 -2.27
C LYS A 175 -12.44 -8.35 -1.57
N VAL A 176 -12.38 -7.23 -2.28
CA VAL A 176 -12.64 -5.89 -1.74
C VAL A 176 -14.07 -5.79 -1.19
N LYS A 177 -15.09 -6.18 -1.95
CA LYS A 177 -16.50 -6.19 -1.48
C LYS A 177 -16.67 -6.99 -0.20
N ARG A 178 -16.09 -8.20 -0.16
CA ARG A 178 -16.17 -9.09 0.99
C ARG A 178 -15.53 -8.50 2.24
N ILE A 179 -14.35 -7.90 2.10
CA ILE A 179 -13.59 -7.34 3.22
C ILE A 179 -14.26 -6.08 3.77
N HIS A 180 -14.72 -5.20 2.89
CA HIS A 180 -15.40 -3.96 3.27
C HIS A 180 -16.88 -4.15 3.59
N ARG A 181 -17.40 -5.38 3.50
CA ARG A 181 -18.81 -5.74 3.74
C ARG A 181 -19.76 -4.84 2.96
N LEU A 182 -19.40 -4.54 1.71
CA LEU A 182 -20.12 -3.61 0.87
C LEU A 182 -21.44 -4.24 0.42
N VAL A 183 -22.51 -3.45 0.52
CA VAL A 183 -23.80 -3.74 -0.11
C VAL A 183 -23.81 -3.17 -1.53
N PRO A 184 -24.69 -3.65 -2.43
CA PRO A 184 -24.84 -3.06 -3.76
C PRO A 184 -25.11 -1.54 -3.69
N PRO A 185 -24.73 -0.77 -4.72
CA PRO A 185 -24.97 0.66 -4.75
C PRO A 185 -26.48 0.95 -4.60
N PRO A 186 -26.85 2.04 -3.89
CA PRO A 186 -28.24 2.46 -3.82
C PRO A 186 -28.73 2.83 -5.23
N ALA A 187 -30.02 2.62 -5.49
CA ALA A 187 -30.62 3.01 -6.76
C ALA A 187 -30.33 4.50 -7.04
N PRO A 188 -30.01 4.88 -8.28
CA PRO A 188 -29.72 6.26 -8.62
C PRO A 188 -30.93 7.14 -8.27
N ALA A 189 -30.67 8.32 -7.70
CA ALA A 189 -31.72 9.31 -7.50
C ALA A 189 -32.30 9.74 -8.85
N ASP A 190 -33.57 10.17 -8.89
CA ASP A 190 -34.22 10.60 -10.12
C ASP A 190 -33.38 11.68 -10.85
N GLY A 191 -32.87 11.33 -12.03
CA GLY A 191 -32.06 12.20 -12.88
C GLY A 191 -30.54 12.13 -12.67
N ALA A 192 -30.03 11.29 -11.76
CA ALA A 192 -28.60 11.04 -11.62
C ALA A 192 -28.10 10.03 -12.67
N ALA A 193 -26.90 10.27 -13.20
CA ALA A 193 -26.22 9.28 -14.04
C ALA A 193 -25.95 8.00 -13.22
N GLU A 194 -26.17 6.84 -13.84
CA GLU A 194 -25.85 5.55 -13.21
C GLU A 194 -24.34 5.46 -13.00
N GLU A 195 -23.92 5.52 -11.75
CA GLU A 195 -22.53 5.29 -11.38
C GLU A 195 -22.23 3.79 -11.51
N GLY A 196 -21.17 3.45 -12.23
CA GLY A 196 -20.71 2.06 -12.31
C GLY A 196 -20.37 1.51 -10.92
N GLU A 197 -20.80 0.28 -10.62
CA GLU A 197 -20.62 -0.38 -9.30
C GLU A 197 -19.19 -0.25 -8.76
N MET A 198 -18.18 -0.39 -9.62
CA MET A 198 -16.77 -0.34 -9.22
C MET A 198 -16.31 1.06 -8.82
N GLU A 199 -16.82 2.12 -9.45
CA GLU A 199 -16.53 3.49 -9.06
C GLU A 199 -17.18 3.81 -7.71
N TRP A 200 -18.40 3.31 -7.49
CA TRP A 200 -19.07 3.42 -6.20
C TRP A 200 -18.28 2.71 -5.10
N ILE A 201 -17.84 1.47 -5.33
CA ILE A 201 -16.98 0.71 -4.41
C ILE A 201 -15.71 1.49 -4.12
N ARG A 202 -15.02 1.97 -5.16
CA ARG A 202 -13.77 2.73 -5.04
C ARG A 202 -13.98 3.93 -4.14
N ARG A 203 -15.02 4.72 -4.35
CA ARG A 203 -15.33 5.90 -3.54
C ARG A 203 -15.60 5.54 -2.07
N VAL A 204 -16.38 4.50 -1.82
CA VAL A 204 -16.69 4.05 -0.45
C VAL A 204 -15.43 3.59 0.27
N VAL A 205 -14.55 2.84 -0.40
CA VAL A 205 -13.29 2.37 0.16
C VAL A 205 -12.33 3.53 0.43
N GLU A 206 -12.19 4.47 -0.51
CA GLU A 206 -11.39 5.70 -0.33
C GLU A 206 -11.88 6.51 0.87
N SER A 207 -13.20 6.69 1.00
CA SER A 207 -13.83 7.42 2.12
C SER A 207 -13.63 6.71 3.46
N THR A 208 -13.84 5.39 3.51
CA THR A 208 -13.68 4.59 4.74
C THR A 208 -12.23 4.64 5.23
N THR A 209 -11.27 4.52 4.31
CA THR A 209 -9.84 4.65 4.62
C THR A 209 -9.53 6.06 5.13
N GLY A 210 -10.12 7.10 4.52
CA GLY A 210 -9.96 8.49 4.93
C GLY A 210 -10.45 8.81 6.36
N ILE A 211 -11.47 8.10 6.86
CA ILE A 211 -12.11 8.39 8.15
C ILE A 211 -11.47 7.61 9.31
N LYS A 212 -10.83 6.46 9.04
CA LYS A 212 -10.41 5.51 10.08
C LYS A 212 -9.52 6.12 11.18
N ALA A 213 -8.58 6.99 10.85
CA ALA A 213 -7.72 7.63 11.87
C ALA A 213 -8.40 8.74 12.69
N VAL A 214 -9.57 9.25 12.29
CA VAL A 214 -10.27 10.34 13.00
C VAL A 214 -11.21 9.80 14.10
N ALA A 215 -11.63 8.54 13.99
CA ALA A 215 -12.59 7.91 14.89
C ALA A 215 -11.95 7.21 16.12
N GLY A 216 -10.64 7.39 16.32
CA GLY A 216 -9.82 6.68 17.31
C GLY A 216 -9.56 7.42 18.61
#